data_AF-A0A7J2KX06-F1
#
_entry.id   AF-A0A7J2KX06-F1
#
_cell.length_a   1.000
_cell.length_b   1.000
_cell.length_c   1.000
_cell.angle_alpha   90.00
_cell.angle_beta   90.00
_cell.angle_gamma   90.00
#
_symmetry.space_group_name_H-M   'P 1'
#
loop_
_entity.id
_entity.type
_entity.pdbx_description
1 polymer ?
#
loop_
_entity_poly.entity_id
_entity_poly.type
_entity_poly.pdbx_seq_one_letter_code
_entity_poly.pdbx_strand_id
1 'polypeptide(L)'
;MQANEIEIIEADSEKLQRISMEGQLALSFEEMQAIKKYFSELGRNPTDVELETFAQTWSEHCVHKTFRGLIKTPSGEVDNLLKSTVARVTHELSPDWCFS
;
A
#
# COMPACT_ATOMS: atom_id res chain seq x y z
N MET A 1 -25.97 -6.66 0.27
CA MET A 1 -24.96 -5.76 0.88
C MET A 1 -24.97 -4.51 0.03
N GLN A 2 -25.32 -3.36 0.60
CA GLN A 2 -25.40 -2.10 -0.15
C GLN A 2 -24.07 -1.38 0.07
N ALA A 3 -23.36 -1.02 -1.01
CA ALA A 3 -22.10 -0.31 -0.93
C ALA A 3 -22.37 1.16 -0.59
N ASN A 4 -21.68 1.71 0.41
CA ASN A 4 -21.85 3.09 0.86
C ASN A 4 -20.80 3.98 0.20
N GLU A 5 -21.20 5.14 -0.29
CA GLU A 5 -20.29 6.13 -0.87
C GLU A 5 -19.58 6.91 0.25
N ILE A 6 -18.26 7.09 0.13
CA ILE A 6 -17.42 7.75 1.13
C ILE A 6 -16.88 9.05 0.57
N GLU A 7 -17.30 10.18 1.14
CA GLU A 7 -16.90 11.51 0.68
C GLU A 7 -15.41 11.82 0.93
N ILE A 8 -14.54 11.52 -0.05
CA ILE A 8 -13.10 11.81 0.03
C ILE A 8 -12.65 12.98 -0.86
N ILE A 9 -13.37 13.27 -1.95
CA ILE A 9 -12.94 14.31 -2.92
C ILE A 9 -12.92 15.69 -2.25
N GLU A 10 -13.97 16.01 -1.51
CA GLU A 10 -14.10 17.29 -0.80
C GLU A 10 -13.52 17.23 0.62
N ALA A 11 -12.95 16.09 1.04
CA ALA A 11 -12.39 15.95 2.38
C ALA A 11 -11.10 16.76 2.52
N ASP A 12 -11.00 17.54 3.58
CA ASP A 12 -9.75 18.16 4.01
C ASP A 12 -8.82 17.13 4.66
N SER A 13 -7.62 17.57 5.05
CA SER A 13 -6.61 16.68 5.61
C SER A 13 -7.07 15.97 6.89
N GLU A 14 -7.85 16.65 7.74
CA GLU A 14 -8.35 16.08 8.99
C GLU A 14 -9.45 15.04 8.72
N LYS A 15 -10.39 15.36 7.83
CA LYS A 15 -11.46 14.43 7.41
C LYS A 15 -10.87 13.19 6.75
N LEU A 16 -9.83 13.31 5.91
CA LEU A 16 -9.16 12.14 5.32
C LEU A 16 -8.58 11.19 6.38
N GLN A 17 -7.88 11.73 7.39
CA GLN A 17 -7.34 10.90 8.47
C GLN A 17 -8.45 10.25 9.29
N ARG A 18 -9.54 10.99 9.54
CA ARG A 18 -10.70 10.48 10.26
C ARG A 18 -11.38 9.31 9.53
N ILE A 19 -11.55 9.42 8.21
CA ILE A 19 -12.10 8.34 7.38
C ILE A 19 -11.26 7.06 7.51
N SER A 20 -9.93 7.17 7.45
CA SER A 20 -9.03 6.02 7.64
C SER A 20 -9.16 5.41 9.05
N MET A 21 -9.23 6.24 10.08
CA MET A 21 -9.34 5.81 11.47
C MET A 21 -10.69 5.12 11.78
N GLU A 22 -11.80 5.76 11.41
CA GLU A 22 -13.15 5.26 11.64
C GLU A 22 -13.45 4.00 10.82
N GLY A 23 -12.94 3.94 9.59
CA GLY A 23 -13.03 2.77 8.73
C GLY A 23 -12.05 1.64 9.09
N GLN A 24 -11.19 1.81 10.09
CA GLN A 24 -10.14 0.83 10.47
C GLN A 24 -9.22 0.44 9.30
N LEU A 25 -8.99 1.37 8.36
CA LEU A 25 -8.31 1.08 7.08
C LEU A 25 -6.79 1.01 7.21
N ALA A 26 -6.23 1.56 8.29
CA ALA A 26 -4.79 1.63 8.53
C ALA A 26 -3.98 2.24 7.35
N LEU A 27 -4.63 3.09 6.55
CA LEU A 27 -4.01 3.83 5.45
C LEU A 27 -3.29 5.07 5.99
N SER A 28 -2.07 5.32 5.51
CA SER A 28 -1.33 6.55 5.82
C SER A 28 -2.01 7.78 5.22
N PHE A 29 -1.62 8.96 5.69
CA PHE A 29 -2.13 10.21 5.13
C PHE A 29 -1.81 10.35 3.63
N GLU A 30 -0.59 9.96 3.24
CA GLU A 30 -0.13 9.98 1.85
C GLU A 30 -0.90 8.99 0.97
N GLU A 31 -1.25 7.82 1.51
CA GLU A 31 -2.07 6.83 0.82
C GLU A 31 -3.50 7.34 0.63
N MET A 32 -4.08 7.94 1.67
CA MET A 32 -5.40 8.60 1.57
C MET A 32 -5.39 9.75 0.56
N GLN A 33 -4.31 10.53 0.48
CA GLN A 33 -4.14 11.58 -0.53
C GLN A 33 -4.05 10.99 -1.95
N ALA A 34 -3.33 9.89 -2.13
CA ALA A 34 -3.22 9.22 -3.42
C ALA A 34 -4.58 8.67 -3.89
N ILE A 35 -5.35 8.06 -2.97
CA ILE A 35 -6.70 7.58 -3.24
C ILE A 35 -7.62 8.76 -3.56
N LYS A 36 -7.59 9.84 -2.77
CA LYS A 36 -8.34 11.08 -3.06
C LYS A 36 -8.05 11.59 -4.46
N LYS A 37 -6.77 11.74 -4.82
CA LYS A 37 -6.36 12.19 -6.16
C LYS A 37 -6.95 11.31 -7.26
N TYR A 38 -6.84 9.99 -7.12
CA TYR A 38 -7.38 9.04 -8.09
C TYR A 38 -8.90 9.21 -8.28
N PHE A 39 -9.67 9.30 -7.20
CA PHE A 39 -11.12 9.47 -7.28
C PHE A 39 -11.55 10.87 -7.73
N SER A 40 -10.77 11.91 -7.41
CA SER A 40 -10.95 13.26 -7.96
C SER A 40 -10.80 13.27 -9.48
N GLU A 41 -9.83 12.56 -10.03
CA GLU A 41 -9.64 12.41 -11.48
C GLU A 41 -10.80 11.64 -12.15
N LEU A 42 -11.41 10.68 -11.43
CA LEU A 42 -12.60 9.96 -11.89
C LEU A 42 -13.90 10.77 -11.76
N GLY A 43 -13.90 11.88 -11.02
CA GLY A 43 -15.09 12.71 -10.80
C GLY A 43 -16.18 12.05 -9.96
N ARG A 44 -15.84 11.08 -9.10
CA ARG A 44 -16.78 10.41 -8.19
C ARG A 44 -16.10 9.97 -6.90
N ASN A 45 -16.85 9.87 -5.81
CA ASN A 45 -16.30 9.25 -4.62
C ASN A 45 -16.21 7.72 -4.75
N PRO A 46 -15.33 7.09 -3.98
CA PRO A 46 -15.30 5.64 -3.81
C PRO A 46 -16.48 5.14 -2.99
N THR A 47 -16.75 3.85 -3.17
CA THR A 47 -17.49 3.05 -2.20
C THR A 47 -16.59 2.58 -1.05
N ASP A 48 -17.22 2.22 0.07
CA ASP A 48 -16.59 1.55 1.20
C ASP A 48 -15.77 0.31 0.78
N VAL A 49 -16.33 -0.54 -0.09
CA VAL A 49 -15.65 -1.73 -0.61
C VAL A 49 -14.41 -1.38 -1.44
N GLU A 50 -14.45 -0.29 -2.22
CA GLU A 50 -13.28 0.19 -2.96
C GLU A 50 -12.18 0.70 -2.02
N LEU A 51 -12.53 1.46 -0.97
CA LEU A 51 -11.54 1.89 0.05
C LEU A 51 -10.92 0.69 0.77
N GLU A 52 -11.74 -0.28 1.19
CA GLU A 52 -11.28 -1.49 1.85
C GLU A 52 -10.33 -2.28 0.95
N THR A 53 -10.60 -2.34 -0.36
CA THR A 53 -9.72 -2.99 -1.33
C THR A 53 -8.33 -2.34 -1.34
N PHE A 54 -8.25 -1.00 -1.30
CA PHE A 54 -6.97 -0.32 -1.17
C PHE A 54 -6.31 -0.61 0.18
N ALA A 55 -7.05 -0.53 1.29
CA ALA A 55 -6.54 -0.83 2.63
C ALA A 55 -5.87 -2.21 2.71
N GLN A 56 -6.54 -3.25 2.18
CA GLN A 56 -6.03 -4.61 2.17
C GLN A 56 -4.83 -4.76 1.24
N THR A 57 -4.97 -4.34 -0.02
CA THR A 57 -3.94 -4.58 -1.03
C THR A 57 -2.70 -3.73 -0.85
N TRP A 58 -2.82 -2.56 -0.21
CA TRP A 58 -1.71 -1.67 0.12
C TRP A 58 -1.24 -1.86 1.56
N SER A 59 -1.77 -2.82 2.31
CA SER A 59 -1.27 -3.13 3.65
C SER A 59 0.20 -3.54 3.62
N GLU A 60 0.88 -3.40 4.77
CA GLU A 60 2.27 -3.84 4.87
C GLU A 60 2.44 -5.35 4.58
N HIS A 61 1.52 -6.15 5.11
CA HIS A 61 1.55 -7.59 4.92
C HIS A 61 1.41 -7.99 3.44
N CYS A 62 0.60 -7.26 2.66
CA CYS A 62 0.42 -7.56 1.24
C CYS A 62 1.59 -7.04 0.39
N VAL A 63 1.99 -5.78 0.57
CA VAL A 63 2.98 -5.14 -0.32
C VAL A 63 4.40 -5.51 0.05
N HIS A 64 4.66 -5.84 1.32
CA HIS A 64 6.00 -6.00 1.89
C HIS A 64 6.83 -4.71 1.78
N LYS A 65 6.24 -3.56 2.12
CA LYS A 65 6.83 -2.21 2.07
C LYS A 65 8.17 -2.15 2.80
N THR A 66 8.31 -2.73 4.00
CA THR A 66 9.60 -2.71 4.72
C THR A 66 10.66 -3.50 3.96
N PHE A 67 10.31 -4.69 3.50
CA PHE A 67 11.24 -5.59 2.81
C PHE A 67 11.63 -5.11 1.40
N ARG A 68 10.78 -4.31 0.77
CA ARG A 68 11.02 -3.73 -0.56
C ARG A 68 11.56 -2.30 -0.51
N GLY A 69 11.46 -1.64 0.64
CA GLY A 69 11.90 -0.28 0.84
C GLY A 69 13.41 -0.15 1.00
N LEU A 70 13.86 1.10 1.11
CA LEU A 70 15.24 1.46 1.42
C LEU A 70 15.45 1.44 2.94
N ILE A 71 16.34 0.58 3.41
CA ILE A 71 16.65 0.43 4.84
C ILE A 71 18.00 1.10 5.13
N LYS A 72 18.01 2.09 6.01
CA LYS A 72 19.25 2.73 6.49
C LYS A 72 19.74 2.02 7.75
N THR A 73 20.99 1.58 7.73
CA THR A 73 21.67 0.91 8.85
C THR A 73 22.93 1.68 9.23
N PRO A 74 23.51 1.46 10.43
CA PRO A 74 24.80 2.05 10.78
C PRO A 74 25.95 1.68 9.82
N SER A 75 25.80 0.58 9.09
CA SER A 75 26.79 0.06 8.13
C SER A 75 26.56 0.52 6.69
N GLY A 76 25.49 1.26 6.41
CA GLY A 76 25.12 1.71 5.06
C GLY A 76 23.64 1.48 4.74
N GLU A 77 23.28 1.65 3.47
CA GLU A 77 21.92 1.52 2.98
C GLU A 77 21.70 0.17 2.27
N VAL A 78 20.55 -0.45 2.50
CA VAL A 78 20.10 -1.66 1.82
C VAL A 78 18.82 -1.34 1.07
N ASP A 79 18.91 -1.30 -0.26
CA ASP A 79 17.75 -1.14 -1.13
C ASP A 79 17.11 -2.49 -1.42
N ASN A 80 15.82 -2.62 -1.10
CA ASN A 80 15.00 -3.80 -1.35
C ASN A 80 15.65 -5.08 -0.82
N LEU A 81 15.56 -5.27 0.50
CA LEU A 81 16.12 -6.42 1.21
C LEU A 81 15.67 -7.75 0.61
N LEU A 82 14.40 -7.90 0.24
CA LEU A 82 13.87 -9.13 -0.36
C LEU A 82 14.59 -9.46 -1.68
N LYS A 83 14.73 -8.47 -2.56
CA LYS A 83 15.39 -8.64 -3.86
C LYS A 83 16.89 -8.86 -3.71
N SER A 84 17.54 -8.07 -2.87
CA SER A 84 18.99 -8.09 -2.65
C SER A 84 19.47 -9.24 -1.76
N THR A 85 18.60 -10.13 -1.30
CA THR A 85 19.00 -11.32 -0.53
C THR A 85 18.37 -12.58 -1.13
N VAL A 86 17.15 -12.91 -0.71
CA VAL A 86 16.45 -14.15 -1.07
C VAL A 86 16.31 -14.28 -2.59
N ALA A 87 15.74 -13.27 -3.26
CA ALA A 87 15.48 -13.38 -4.69
C ALA A 87 16.78 -13.50 -5.51
N ARG A 88 17.81 -12.70 -5.17
CA ARG A 88 19.11 -12.77 -5.84
C ARG A 88 19.72 -14.16 -5.72
N VAL A 89 19.81 -14.71 -4.51
CA VAL A 89 20.43 -16.03 -4.29
C VAL A 89 19.63 -17.13 -5.00
N THR A 90 18.29 -17.07 -4.97
CA THR A 90 17.46 -18.02 -5.73
C THR A 90 17.79 -18.00 -7.22
N HIS A 91 17.96 -16.83 -7.81
CA HIS A 91 18.34 -16.69 -9.22
C HIS A 91 19.78 -17.09 -9.52
N GLU A 92 20.73 -16.77 -8.63
CA GLU A 92 22.14 -17.14 -8.79
C GLU A 92 22.37 -18.64 -8.70
N LEU A 93 21.68 -19.32 -7.77
CA LEU A 93 21.78 -20.77 -7.63
C LEU A 93 21.10 -21.52 -8.78
N SER A 94 20.00 -20.97 -9.30
CA SER A 94 19.20 -21.53 -10.41
C SER A 94 19.15 -23.07 -10.43
N PRO A 95 18.72 -23.72 -9.33
CA PRO A 95 18.77 -25.17 -9.27
C PRO A 95 17.77 -25.78 -10.25
N ASP A 96 18.16 -26.85 -10.95
CA ASP A 96 17.35 -27.49 -12.01
C ASP A 96 15.95 -27.96 -11.57
N TRP A 97 15.71 -28.07 -10.26
CA TRP A 97 14.44 -28.47 -9.66
C TRP A 97 13.54 -27.28 -9.26
N CYS A 98 14.00 -26.04 -9.36
CA CYS A 98 13.24 -24.82 -9.07
C CYS A 98 12.68 -24.24 -10.39
N PHE A 99 11.42 -24.55 -10.67
CA PHE A 99 10.73 -24.13 -11.90
C PHE A 99 10.14 -22.72 -11.83
N SER A 100 9.92 -22.18 -10.63
CA SER A 100 9.33 -20.85 -10.37
C SER A 100 9.95 -20.20 -9.14
#